data_AF-A0A7C3JAN8-F1
#
_entry.id   AF-A0A7C3JAN8-F1
#
_cell.length_a   1.000
_cell.length_b   1.000
_cell.length_c   1.000
_cell.angle_alpha   90.00
_cell.angle_beta   90.00
_cell.angle_gamma   90.00
#
_symmetry.space_group_name_H-M   'P 1'
#
loop_
_entity.id
_entity.type
_entity.pdbx_description
1 polymer ?
#
loop_
_entity_poly.entity_id
_entity_poly.type
_entity_poly.pdbx_seq_one_letter_code
_entity_poly.pdbx_strand_id
1 'polypeptide(L)'
;MPISVFISSTSQDLLNHRAIVSKALLNAGFHPVDMANFMARPEGATSACLKEVASSDLFLGIYAWRYGFIPEDAEISITEQEFVEAEKLGKPCFCFLVDEQYDWPEVHREKGIGARLLRDFKARINAKLVRTTFTTPDDLATKVLASIQRWEREQASKRIENEQTLPGDRAVFNMQGVQIKAGTFSQGSVQNITGPFTVDMSETTIEVERGGTYVSGDQFSGDFRDAIVNIKSQLDHVTQTVEVLPNFDQAGKEDLIRLVGKLKQQLEKVPPESAQDAEKVSKRVKALVEEVNVDEPDKEMIKITGESLKRAAQNLAAVMPPVLAIATQIVSHVLKFVG
;
A
#
# COMPACT_ATOMS: atom_id res chain seq x y z
N MET A 1 -27.94 -13.80 -0.05
CA MET A 1 -28.35 -12.49 -0.58
C MET A 1 -27.37 -12.10 -1.68
N PRO A 2 -27.79 -11.34 -2.71
CA PRO A 2 -26.85 -10.84 -3.72
C PRO A 2 -25.76 -9.98 -3.06
N ILE A 3 -24.53 -10.06 -3.55
CA ILE A 3 -23.40 -9.28 -3.05
C ILE A 3 -23.66 -7.81 -3.37
N SER A 4 -23.58 -6.97 -2.34
CA SER A 4 -23.81 -5.53 -2.42
C SER A 4 -22.51 -4.78 -2.74
N VAL A 5 -22.58 -3.84 -3.69
CA VAL A 5 -21.42 -3.11 -4.20
C VAL A 5 -21.68 -1.61 -4.05
N PHE A 6 -20.96 -0.97 -3.13
CA PHE A 6 -21.04 0.48 -2.95
C PHE A 6 -20.28 1.20 -4.06
N ILE A 7 -20.95 2.07 -4.81
CA ILE A 7 -20.33 2.84 -5.89
C ILE A 7 -20.00 4.25 -5.40
N SER A 8 -18.71 4.52 -5.23
CA SER A 8 -18.15 5.84 -4.92
C SER A 8 -17.66 6.51 -6.20
N SER A 9 -18.24 7.65 -6.57
CA SER A 9 -17.79 8.45 -7.71
C SER A 9 -18.31 9.89 -7.59
N THR A 10 -17.66 10.82 -8.28
CA THR A 10 -18.20 12.16 -8.47
C THR A 10 -19.44 12.11 -9.37
N SER A 11 -20.46 12.94 -9.09
CA SER A 11 -21.78 12.83 -9.74
C SER A 11 -21.91 13.63 -11.05
N GLN A 12 -21.08 14.65 -11.28
CA GLN A 12 -21.22 15.55 -12.43
C GLN A 12 -20.55 15.03 -13.70
N ASP A 13 -19.36 14.47 -13.58
CA ASP A 13 -18.52 14.02 -14.70
C ASP A 13 -18.66 12.52 -14.98
N LEU A 14 -19.06 11.73 -13.99
CA LEU A 14 -19.18 10.28 -14.09
C LEU A 14 -20.62 9.76 -14.09
N LEU A 15 -21.62 10.61 -14.29
CA LEU A 15 -23.04 10.21 -14.26
C LEU A 15 -23.35 9.05 -15.22
N ASN A 16 -22.92 9.15 -16.48
CA ASN A 16 -23.14 8.10 -17.48
C ASN A 16 -22.34 6.83 -17.17
N HIS A 17 -21.08 6.99 -16.73
CA HIS A 17 -20.20 5.90 -16.33
C HIS A 17 -20.84 5.07 -15.20
N ARG A 18 -21.32 5.76 -14.17
CA ARG A 18 -22.01 5.18 -13.03
C ARG A 18 -23.28 4.43 -13.43
N ALA A 19 -24.13 5.01 -14.29
CA ALA A 19 -25.35 4.37 -14.75
C ALA A 19 -25.07 3.06 -15.52
N ILE A 20 -24.07 3.05 -16.39
CA ILE A 20 -23.70 1.87 -17.18
C ILE A 20 -23.09 0.78 -16.27
N VAL A 21 -22.23 1.16 -15.33
CA VAL A 21 -21.67 0.24 -14.32
C VAL A 21 -22.76 -0.35 -13.43
N SER A 22 -23.68 0.47 -12.90
CA SER A 22 -24.79 0.00 -12.08
C SER A 22 -25.66 -1.00 -12.83
N LYS A 23 -25.99 -0.73 -14.10
CA LYS A 23 -26.76 -1.65 -14.95
C LYS A 23 -25.99 -2.96 -15.20
N ALA A 24 -24.69 -2.88 -15.46
CA ALA A 24 -23.84 -4.05 -15.66
C ALA A 24 -23.78 -4.95 -14.41
N LEU A 25 -23.60 -4.34 -13.23
CA LEU A 25 -23.62 -5.02 -11.93
C LEU A 25 -24.96 -5.72 -11.66
N LEU A 26 -26.08 -5.02 -11.87
CA LEU A 26 -27.42 -5.59 -11.73
C LEU A 26 -27.62 -6.82 -12.64
N ASN A 27 -27.25 -6.70 -13.92
CA ASN A 27 -27.38 -7.79 -14.89
C ASN A 27 -26.50 -8.99 -14.53
N ALA A 28 -25.39 -8.76 -13.83
CA ALA A 28 -24.49 -9.80 -13.35
C ALA A 28 -24.92 -10.40 -11.99
N GLY A 29 -26.03 -9.95 -11.39
CA GLY A 29 -26.57 -10.49 -10.14
C GLY A 29 -26.06 -9.80 -8.87
N PHE A 30 -25.34 -8.69 -8.99
CA PHE A 30 -24.91 -7.86 -7.86
C PHE A 30 -25.98 -6.81 -7.51
N HIS A 31 -25.90 -6.29 -6.29
CA HIS A 31 -26.75 -5.19 -5.83
C HIS A 31 -25.93 -3.89 -5.73
N PRO A 32 -25.92 -3.03 -6.77
CA PRO A 32 -25.23 -1.75 -6.69
C PRO A 32 -25.96 -0.81 -5.72
N VAL A 33 -25.20 -0.29 -4.76
CA VAL A 33 -25.64 0.73 -3.81
C VAL A 33 -25.16 2.08 -4.33
N ASP A 34 -26.13 2.91 -4.72
CA ASP A 34 -25.90 4.18 -5.40
C ASP A 34 -26.61 5.31 -4.67
N MET A 35 -25.86 6.34 -4.28
CA MET A 35 -26.39 7.54 -3.66
C MET A 35 -27.43 8.31 -4.46
N ALA A 36 -27.37 8.30 -5.80
CA ALA A 36 -28.34 8.96 -6.66
C ALA A 36 -29.76 8.38 -6.49
N ASN A 37 -29.86 7.16 -5.94
CA ASN A 37 -31.12 6.50 -5.65
C ASN A 37 -31.58 6.71 -4.19
N PHE A 38 -30.85 7.49 -3.38
CA PHE A 38 -31.28 7.77 -2.01
C PHE A 38 -32.45 8.75 -2.01
N MET A 39 -33.57 8.29 -1.47
CA MET A 39 -34.73 9.12 -1.11
C MET A 39 -34.33 10.12 -0.01
N ALA A 40 -35.11 11.19 0.14
CA ALA A 40 -34.87 12.22 1.15
C ALA A 40 -34.68 11.59 2.55
N ARG A 41 -33.56 11.89 3.20
CA ARG A 41 -33.25 11.46 4.57
C ARG A 41 -32.96 12.68 5.46
N PRO A 42 -33.28 12.60 6.77
CA PRO A 42 -33.01 13.68 7.73
C PRO A 42 -31.53 13.79 8.10
N GLU A 43 -30.70 12.78 7.81
CA GLU A 43 -29.27 12.80 8.10
C GLU A 43 -28.45 13.53 7.03
N GLY A 44 -27.34 14.17 7.44
CA GLY A 44 -26.41 14.83 6.51
C GLY A 44 -25.78 13.83 5.53
N ALA A 45 -25.60 14.25 4.28
CA ALA A 45 -25.18 13.40 3.14
C ALA A 45 -23.98 12.50 3.47
N THR A 46 -22.95 13.04 4.12
CA THR A 46 -21.73 12.31 4.52
C THR A 46 -22.03 11.13 5.46
N SER A 47 -22.86 11.33 6.48
CA SER A 47 -23.16 10.27 7.46
C SER A 47 -23.96 9.12 6.86
N ALA A 48 -24.80 9.41 5.86
CA ALA A 48 -25.51 8.40 5.09
C ALA A 48 -24.54 7.60 4.20
N CYS A 49 -23.59 8.25 3.53
CA CYS A 49 -22.56 7.57 2.73
C CYS A 49 -21.82 6.51 3.54
N LEU A 50 -21.30 6.89 4.70
CA LEU A 50 -20.43 6.03 5.51
C LEU A 50 -21.18 4.80 6.05
N LYS A 51 -22.46 4.96 6.41
CA LYS A 51 -23.31 3.83 6.81
C LYS A 51 -23.50 2.83 5.67
N GLU A 52 -23.64 3.32 4.44
CA GLU A 52 -23.89 2.50 3.26
C GLU A 52 -22.61 1.81 2.76
N VAL A 53 -21.46 2.48 2.90
CA VAL A 53 -20.15 1.82 2.78
C VAL A 53 -20.06 0.68 3.78
N ALA A 54 -20.42 0.92 5.05
CA ALA A 54 -20.35 -0.08 6.10
C ALA A 54 -21.29 -1.28 5.88
N SER A 55 -22.48 -1.07 5.33
CA SER A 55 -23.46 -2.13 5.04
C SER A 55 -23.15 -2.93 3.78
N SER A 56 -22.34 -2.40 2.85
CA SER A 56 -22.04 -3.04 1.56
C SER A 56 -20.94 -4.08 1.65
N ASP A 57 -20.97 -5.12 0.83
CA ASP A 57 -19.94 -6.17 0.82
C ASP A 57 -18.65 -5.71 0.14
N LEU A 58 -18.76 -4.95 -0.95
CA LEU A 58 -17.63 -4.47 -1.77
C LEU A 58 -17.66 -2.95 -1.91
N PHE A 59 -16.47 -2.36 -2.02
CA PHE A 59 -16.29 -0.96 -2.35
C PHE A 59 -15.78 -0.80 -3.78
N LEU A 60 -16.46 0.03 -4.58
CA LEU A 60 -16.10 0.38 -5.95
C LEU A 60 -15.86 1.88 -6.08
N GLY A 61 -14.60 2.29 -6.21
CA GLY A 61 -14.21 3.68 -6.44
C GLY A 61 -13.97 3.97 -7.93
N ILE A 62 -14.62 5.00 -8.47
CA ILE A 62 -14.45 5.46 -9.86
C ILE A 62 -13.99 6.92 -9.82
N TYR A 63 -12.78 7.17 -10.30
CA TYR A 63 -12.13 8.48 -10.17
C TYR A 63 -11.65 9.02 -11.51
N ALA A 64 -12.15 10.20 -11.89
CA ALA A 64 -11.73 10.92 -13.08
C ALA A 64 -10.97 12.20 -12.73
N TRP A 65 -11.40 13.37 -13.16
CA TRP A 65 -10.65 14.63 -13.03
C TRP A 65 -11.22 15.60 -11.98
N ARG A 66 -12.14 15.11 -11.14
CA ARG A 66 -12.73 15.87 -10.03
C ARG A 66 -12.40 15.20 -8.70
N TYR A 67 -12.06 16.02 -7.70
CA TYR A 67 -11.84 15.57 -6.34
C TYR A 67 -13.16 15.33 -5.59
N GLY A 68 -14.20 16.08 -5.95
CA GLY A 68 -15.51 16.00 -5.32
C GLY A 68 -15.72 17.10 -4.28
N PHE A 69 -16.86 17.03 -3.60
CA PHE A 69 -17.28 18.04 -2.63
C PHE A 69 -16.62 17.80 -1.27
N ILE A 70 -16.04 18.85 -0.68
CA ILE A 70 -15.51 18.86 0.68
C ILE A 70 -16.56 19.56 1.57
N PRO A 71 -17.17 18.85 2.55
CA PRO A 71 -18.06 19.46 3.53
C PRO A 71 -17.35 20.55 4.35
N GLU A 72 -18.08 21.57 4.83
CA GLU A 72 -17.51 22.71 5.58
C GLU A 72 -16.72 22.28 6.83
N ASP A 73 -17.13 21.18 7.48
CA ASP A 73 -16.50 20.63 8.69
C ASP A 73 -15.48 19.49 8.40
N ALA A 74 -15.00 19.36 7.15
CA ALA A 74 -14.12 18.27 6.74
C ALA A 74 -12.87 18.75 5.98
N GLU A 75 -11.78 18.01 6.12
CA GLU A 75 -10.51 18.29 5.42
C GLU A 75 -10.42 17.60 4.04
N ILE A 76 -11.25 16.58 3.80
CA ILE A 76 -11.20 15.71 2.61
C ILE A 76 -12.58 15.52 1.99
N SER A 77 -12.63 15.23 0.69
CA SER A 77 -13.89 15.08 -0.04
C SER A 77 -14.70 13.87 0.43
N ILE A 78 -16.02 13.90 0.22
CA ILE A 78 -16.92 12.79 0.59
C ILE A 78 -16.43 11.46 -0.04
N THR A 79 -16.03 11.49 -1.31
CA THR A 79 -15.53 10.30 -2.02
C THR A 79 -14.23 9.75 -1.44
N GLU A 80 -13.38 10.62 -0.88
CA GLU A 80 -12.20 10.17 -0.16
C GLU A 80 -12.55 9.59 1.21
N GLN A 81 -13.48 10.21 1.93
CA GLN A 81 -13.97 9.69 3.22
C GLN A 81 -14.57 8.29 3.08
N GLU A 82 -15.34 8.07 2.02
CA GLU A 82 -15.91 6.75 1.68
C GLU A 82 -14.82 5.69 1.45
N PHE A 83 -13.76 6.04 0.72
CA PHE A 83 -12.62 5.14 0.50
C PHE A 83 -11.89 4.82 1.81
N VAL A 84 -11.60 5.83 2.62
CA VAL A 84 -10.92 5.66 3.91
C VAL A 84 -11.73 4.76 4.85
N GLU A 85 -13.05 4.92 4.90
CA GLU A 85 -13.91 4.06 5.72
C GLU A 85 -13.95 2.62 5.19
N ALA A 86 -14.00 2.42 3.87
CA ALA A 86 -13.91 1.08 3.27
C ALA A 86 -12.58 0.38 3.59
N GLU A 87 -11.46 1.11 3.52
CA GLU A 87 -10.14 0.60 3.93
C GLU A 87 -10.12 0.22 5.41
N LYS A 88 -10.64 1.11 6.27
CA LYS A 88 -10.68 0.89 7.72
C LYS A 88 -11.52 -0.34 8.10
N LEU A 89 -12.59 -0.61 7.37
CA LEU A 89 -13.45 -1.79 7.56
C LEU A 89 -12.89 -3.05 6.89
N GLY A 90 -11.73 -2.98 6.22
CA GLY A 90 -11.10 -4.12 5.56
C GLY A 90 -11.90 -4.66 4.38
N LYS A 91 -12.74 -3.83 3.74
CA LYS A 91 -13.58 -4.26 2.62
C LYS A 91 -12.73 -4.44 1.35
N PRO A 92 -13.07 -5.42 0.48
CA PRO A 92 -12.46 -5.50 -0.84
C PRO A 92 -12.74 -4.21 -1.62
N CYS A 93 -11.68 -3.48 -1.94
CA CYS A 93 -11.75 -2.20 -2.63
C CYS A 93 -11.27 -2.35 -4.08
N PHE A 94 -12.13 -2.01 -5.03
CA PHE A 94 -11.80 -1.95 -6.45
C PHE A 94 -11.81 -0.49 -6.89
N CYS A 95 -10.65 0.04 -7.30
CA CYS A 95 -10.53 1.43 -7.72
C CYS A 95 -10.15 1.52 -9.20
N PHE A 96 -10.92 2.33 -9.94
CA PHE A 96 -10.77 2.57 -11.37
C PHE A 96 -10.49 4.04 -11.60
N LEU A 97 -9.40 4.32 -12.31
CA LEU A 97 -8.98 5.69 -12.62
C LEU A 97 -9.12 5.93 -14.12
N VAL A 98 -9.58 7.10 -14.53
CA VAL A 98 -9.54 7.45 -15.96
C VAL A 98 -8.09 7.43 -16.45
N ASP A 99 -7.88 6.91 -17.66
CA ASP A 99 -6.59 6.97 -18.34
C ASP A 99 -6.20 8.44 -18.56
N GLU A 100 -4.96 8.79 -18.20
CA GLU A 100 -4.47 10.16 -18.32
C GLU A 100 -4.36 10.63 -19.77
N GLN A 101 -4.20 9.69 -20.71
CA GLN A 101 -4.11 9.96 -22.14
C GLN A 101 -5.49 10.05 -22.82
N TYR A 102 -6.55 9.65 -22.13
CA TYR A 102 -7.89 9.69 -22.69
C TYR A 102 -8.44 11.12 -22.71
N ASP A 103 -9.06 11.49 -23.83
CA ASP A 103 -9.66 12.81 -23.99
C ASP A 103 -10.84 12.96 -23.03
N TRP A 104 -10.75 13.95 -22.15
CA TRP A 104 -11.75 14.21 -21.11
C TRP A 104 -12.13 15.68 -21.09
N PRO A 105 -13.43 16.00 -21.05
CA PRO A 105 -13.89 17.38 -21.15
C PRO A 105 -13.22 18.30 -20.12
N GLU A 106 -12.61 19.39 -20.60
CA GLU A 106 -11.93 20.38 -19.77
C GLU A 106 -12.84 20.97 -18.68
N VAL A 107 -14.14 21.11 -18.96
CA VAL A 107 -15.17 21.57 -18.01
C VAL A 107 -15.29 20.67 -16.77
N HIS A 108 -14.90 19.40 -16.90
CA HIS A 108 -14.91 18.44 -15.82
C HIS A 108 -13.54 18.25 -15.17
N ARG A 109 -12.51 18.99 -15.61
CA ARG A 109 -11.19 18.99 -14.97
C ARG A 109 -11.15 20.05 -13.90
N GLU A 110 -11.05 19.60 -12.67
CA GLU A 110 -10.91 20.49 -11.52
C GLU A 110 -9.56 21.19 -11.55
N LYS A 111 -9.51 22.44 -11.08
CA LYS A 111 -8.31 23.31 -11.06
C LYS A 111 -8.06 23.82 -9.65
N GLY A 112 -6.84 24.30 -9.38
CA GLY A 112 -6.47 24.85 -8.08
C GLY A 112 -6.32 23.76 -7.01
N ILE A 113 -6.83 24.03 -5.81
CA ILE A 113 -6.63 23.15 -4.63
C ILE A 113 -7.23 21.76 -4.85
N GLY A 114 -8.44 21.66 -5.42
CA GLY A 114 -9.08 20.37 -5.69
C GLY A 114 -8.26 19.47 -6.63
N ALA A 115 -7.60 20.05 -7.63
CA ALA A 115 -6.72 19.29 -8.54
C ALA A 115 -5.52 18.70 -7.80
N ARG A 116 -4.92 19.46 -6.87
CA ARG A 116 -3.79 19.01 -6.03
C ARG A 116 -4.25 17.87 -5.12
N LEU A 117 -5.35 18.06 -4.40
CA LEU A 117 -5.91 17.03 -3.51
C LEU A 117 -6.27 15.75 -4.25
N LEU A 118 -6.87 15.86 -5.45
CA LEU A 118 -7.15 14.71 -6.31
C LEU A 118 -5.89 13.97 -6.73
N ARG A 119 -4.83 14.69 -7.14
CA ARG A 119 -3.56 14.07 -7.52
C ARG A 119 -2.97 13.29 -6.34
N ASP A 120 -2.97 13.88 -5.15
CA ASP A 120 -2.41 13.26 -3.96
C ASP A 120 -3.26 12.06 -3.49
N PHE A 121 -4.58 12.12 -3.69
CA PHE A 121 -5.50 11.00 -3.46
C PHE A 121 -5.27 9.85 -4.46
N LYS A 122 -5.21 10.15 -5.77
CA LYS A 122 -4.88 9.16 -6.81
C LYS A 122 -3.53 8.51 -6.55
N ALA A 123 -2.52 9.27 -6.11
CA ALA A 123 -1.21 8.75 -5.75
C ALA A 123 -1.28 7.74 -4.59
N ARG A 124 -2.10 8.01 -3.57
CA ARG A 124 -2.34 7.04 -2.47
C ARG A 124 -3.03 5.77 -2.95
N ILE A 125 -4.05 5.88 -3.81
CA ILE A 125 -4.71 4.70 -4.40
C ILE A 125 -3.67 3.88 -5.19
N ASN A 126 -2.87 4.54 -6.03
CA ASN A 126 -1.85 3.92 -6.87
C ASN A 126 -0.76 3.20 -6.06
N ALA A 127 -0.41 3.71 -4.89
CA ALA A 127 0.61 3.12 -4.03
C ALA A 127 0.09 1.87 -3.28
N LYS A 128 -1.23 1.72 -3.14
CA LYS A 128 -1.85 0.69 -2.30
C LYS A 128 -2.60 -0.40 -3.07
N LEU A 129 -3.13 -0.09 -4.26
CA LEU A 129 -4.00 -1.00 -5.01
C LEU A 129 -3.48 -1.22 -6.43
N VAL A 130 -3.63 -2.45 -6.94
CA VAL A 130 -3.45 -2.74 -8.37
C VAL A 130 -4.60 -2.10 -9.13
N ARG A 131 -4.37 -0.90 -9.67
CA ARG A 131 -5.40 -0.13 -10.38
C ARG A 131 -5.65 -0.68 -11.77
N THR A 132 -6.87 -0.52 -12.23
CA THR A 132 -7.20 -0.63 -13.66
C THR A 132 -7.58 0.76 -14.16
N THR A 133 -6.96 1.20 -15.26
CA THR A 133 -7.38 2.44 -15.92
C THR A 133 -8.60 2.20 -16.80
N PHE A 134 -9.43 3.21 -17.03
CA PHE A 134 -10.57 3.14 -17.95
C PHE A 134 -10.62 4.35 -18.88
N THR A 135 -11.32 4.19 -20.00
CA THR A 135 -11.50 5.22 -21.03
C THR A 135 -12.97 5.60 -21.17
N THR A 136 -13.77 4.69 -21.73
CA THR A 136 -15.22 4.89 -21.95
C THR A 136 -16.06 4.25 -20.83
N PRO A 137 -17.35 4.59 -20.74
CA PRO A 137 -18.28 3.92 -19.82
C PRO A 137 -18.38 2.39 -20.02
N ASP A 138 -18.36 1.93 -21.26
CA ASP A 138 -18.44 0.49 -21.59
C ASP A 138 -17.15 -0.25 -21.22
N ASP A 139 -15.99 0.39 -21.46
CA ASP A 139 -14.69 -0.11 -21.04
C ASP A 139 -14.64 -0.24 -19.51
N LEU A 140 -15.09 0.79 -18.79
CA LEU A 140 -15.20 0.77 -17.34
C LEU A 140 -16.08 -0.39 -16.85
N ALA A 141 -17.30 -0.53 -17.38
CA ALA A 141 -18.22 -1.59 -16.96
C ALA A 141 -17.65 -3.00 -17.22
N THR A 142 -17.00 -3.19 -18.37
CA THR A 142 -16.32 -4.45 -18.72
C THR A 142 -15.22 -4.78 -17.71
N LYS A 143 -14.38 -3.80 -17.38
CA LYS A 143 -13.28 -3.96 -16.43
C LYS A 143 -13.78 -4.20 -15.00
N VAL A 144 -14.81 -3.48 -14.57
CA VAL A 144 -15.47 -3.68 -13.27
C VAL A 144 -15.97 -5.11 -13.14
N LEU A 145 -16.72 -5.60 -14.12
CA LEU A 145 -17.25 -6.97 -14.10
C LEU A 145 -16.11 -8.01 -14.07
N ALA A 146 -15.09 -7.83 -14.90
CA ALA A 146 -13.95 -8.75 -14.95
C ALA A 146 -13.21 -8.81 -13.61
N SER A 147 -13.00 -7.66 -12.96
CA SER A 147 -12.34 -7.58 -11.65
C SER A 147 -13.14 -8.26 -10.55
N ILE A 148 -14.46 -8.01 -10.47
CA ILE A 148 -15.31 -8.61 -9.44
C ILE A 148 -15.47 -10.12 -9.67
N GLN A 149 -15.68 -10.57 -10.90
CA GLN A 149 -15.76 -12.00 -11.22
C GLN A 149 -14.46 -12.75 -10.90
N ARG A 150 -13.31 -12.12 -11.13
CA ARG A 150 -12.01 -12.69 -10.73
C ARG A 150 -11.96 -12.85 -9.20
N TRP A 151 -12.35 -11.81 -8.47
CA TRP A 151 -12.39 -11.86 -7.01
C TRP A 151 -13.34 -12.95 -6.50
N GLU A 152 -14.54 -13.09 -7.08
CA GLU A 152 -15.47 -14.16 -6.69
C GLU A 152 -14.88 -15.56 -6.86
N ARG A 153 -14.17 -15.80 -7.99
CA ARG A 153 -13.47 -17.08 -8.21
C ARG A 153 -12.38 -17.32 -7.16
N GLU A 154 -11.59 -16.29 -6.84
CA GLU A 154 -10.56 -16.37 -5.80
C GLU A 154 -11.15 -16.65 -4.41
N GLN A 155 -12.31 -16.05 -4.08
CA GLN A 155 -13.02 -16.34 -2.83
C GLN A 155 -13.61 -17.75 -2.81
N ALA A 156 -14.14 -18.23 -3.94
CA ALA A 156 -14.68 -19.58 -4.05
C ALA A 156 -13.58 -20.64 -3.86
N SER A 157 -12.40 -20.46 -4.48
CA SER A 157 -11.26 -21.36 -4.30
C SER A 157 -10.78 -21.40 -2.85
N LYS A 158 -10.64 -20.24 -2.19
CA LYS A 158 -10.25 -20.16 -0.77
C LYS A 158 -11.26 -20.83 0.16
N ARG A 159 -12.56 -20.76 -0.15
CA ARG A 159 -13.61 -21.46 0.60
C ARG A 159 -13.48 -22.98 0.45
N ILE A 160 -13.25 -23.47 -0.78
CA ILE A 160 -13.06 -24.91 -1.04
C ILE A 160 -11.82 -25.45 -0.32
N GLU A 161 -10.69 -24.72 -0.35
CA GLU A 161 -9.47 -25.10 0.37
C GLU A 161 -9.70 -25.18 1.89
N ASN A 162 -10.39 -24.19 2.47
CA ASN A 162 -10.70 -24.16 3.90
C ASN A 162 -11.75 -25.23 4.31
N GLU A 163 -12.70 -25.58 3.44
CA GLU A 163 -13.69 -26.64 3.69
C GLU A 163 -13.12 -28.05 3.51
N GLN A 164 -12.10 -28.23 2.66
CA GLN A 164 -11.37 -29.51 2.52
C GLN A 164 -10.41 -29.78 3.68
N THR A 165 -10.00 -28.77 4.45
CA THR A 165 -9.35 -28.96 5.75
C THR A 165 -10.35 -29.27 6.87
N LEU A 166 -11.01 -30.44 6.79
CA LEU A 166 -11.70 -31.01 7.95
C LEU A 166 -10.66 -31.44 9.01
N PRO A 167 -10.93 -31.28 10.32
CA PRO A 167 -10.07 -31.81 11.37
C PRO A 167 -10.15 -33.34 11.37
N GLY A 168 -9.30 -33.97 10.54
CA GLY A 168 -9.24 -35.40 10.33
C GLY A 168 -8.14 -35.84 9.34
N ASP A 169 -7.84 -35.04 8.32
CA ASP A 169 -6.89 -35.42 7.25
C ASP A 169 -5.43 -35.04 7.55
N ARG A 170 -4.96 -35.34 8.78
CA ARG A 170 -3.52 -35.51 9.01
C ARG A 170 -3.15 -36.93 8.66
N ALA A 171 -2.68 -37.15 7.42
CA ALA A 171 -1.95 -38.37 7.12
C ALA A 171 -0.62 -38.35 7.89
N VAL A 172 -0.58 -39.03 9.04
CA VAL A 172 0.66 -39.28 9.78
C VAL A 172 1.39 -40.43 9.07
N PHE A 173 2.37 -40.09 8.24
CA PHE A 173 3.29 -41.08 7.68
C PHE A 173 4.42 -41.33 8.68
N ASN A 174 4.40 -42.47 9.35
CA ASN A 174 5.51 -42.91 10.17
C ASN A 174 6.61 -43.51 9.26
N MET A 175 7.61 -42.70 8.92
CA MET A 175 8.73 -43.15 8.08
C MET A 175 9.94 -43.54 8.96
N GLN A 176 10.09 -44.84 9.20
CA GLN A 176 11.34 -45.40 9.70
C GLN A 176 12.02 -46.19 8.58
N GLY A 177 13.25 -45.81 8.23
CA GLY A 177 14.11 -46.58 7.32
C GLY A 177 14.07 -46.23 5.82
N VAL A 178 13.49 -45.09 5.42
CA VAL A 178 13.49 -44.67 4.01
C VAL A 178 14.82 -43.96 3.66
N GLN A 179 15.58 -44.53 2.74
CA GLN A 179 16.75 -43.89 2.13
C GLN A 179 16.30 -43.11 0.89
N ILE A 180 16.40 -41.78 0.92
CA ILE A 180 16.06 -40.91 -0.21
C ILE A 180 17.35 -40.57 -0.95
N LYS A 181 17.48 -41.05 -2.20
CA LYS A 181 18.56 -40.63 -3.09
C LYS A 181 18.27 -39.21 -3.58
N ALA A 182 19.24 -38.31 -3.48
CA ALA A 182 19.10 -36.93 -3.94
C ALA A 182 18.72 -36.91 -5.44
N GLY A 183 17.56 -36.34 -5.74
CA GLY A 183 17.03 -36.16 -7.09
C GLY A 183 16.21 -34.87 -7.16
N THR A 184 15.94 -34.40 -8.38
CA THR A 184 15.23 -33.13 -8.60
C THR A 184 13.75 -33.29 -8.23
N PHE A 185 13.31 -32.57 -7.19
CA PHE A 185 11.91 -32.45 -6.83
C PHE A 185 11.28 -31.26 -7.57
N SER A 186 10.35 -31.51 -8.48
CA SER A 186 9.47 -30.46 -8.99
C SER A 186 8.17 -30.47 -8.21
N GLN A 187 7.93 -29.38 -7.47
CA GLN A 187 6.64 -29.02 -6.85
C GLN A 187 6.14 -29.94 -5.72
N GLY A 188 6.60 -29.63 -4.51
CA GLY A 188 6.00 -30.06 -3.25
C GLY A 188 6.79 -29.47 -2.09
N SER A 189 6.20 -28.55 -1.33
CA SER A 189 6.83 -27.96 -0.16
C SER A 189 6.76 -28.93 1.03
N VAL A 190 7.87 -29.58 1.37
CA VAL A 190 7.99 -30.30 2.63
C VAL A 190 8.20 -29.27 3.74
N GLN A 191 7.18 -29.08 4.59
CA GLN A 191 7.22 -28.01 5.60
C GLN A 191 7.91 -28.40 6.91
N ASN A 192 8.09 -29.70 7.22
CA ASN A 192 8.81 -30.13 8.42
C ASN A 192 9.36 -31.56 8.28
N ILE A 193 10.64 -31.75 8.60
CA ILE A 193 11.29 -33.06 8.76
C ILE A 193 11.77 -33.14 10.21
N THR A 194 11.28 -34.12 10.98
CA THR A 194 11.68 -34.31 12.38
C THR A 194 12.11 -35.75 12.61
N GLY A 195 13.38 -35.94 12.98
CA GLY A 195 14.01 -37.25 13.22
C GLY A 195 15.51 -37.24 12.89
N PRO A 196 16.28 -38.26 13.30
CA PRO A 196 17.68 -38.38 12.88
C PRO A 196 17.73 -38.69 11.37
N PHE A 197 18.39 -37.83 10.60
CA PHE A 197 18.66 -38.06 9.18
C PHE A 197 20.15 -37.90 8.90
N THR A 198 20.63 -38.54 7.84
CA THR A 198 22.02 -38.49 7.38
C THR A 198 22.01 -38.02 5.93
N VAL A 199 22.77 -36.97 5.62
CA VAL A 199 22.90 -36.44 4.25
C VAL A 199 24.29 -36.80 3.75
N ASP A 200 24.37 -37.54 2.65
CA ASP A 200 25.62 -37.83 1.95
C ASP A 200 25.92 -36.68 0.97
N MET A 201 27.06 -36.02 1.17
CA MET A 201 27.49 -34.81 0.45
C MET A 201 28.66 -35.11 -0.52
N SER A 202 28.94 -36.37 -0.82
CA SER A 202 30.13 -36.79 -1.57
C SER A 202 30.15 -36.35 -3.05
N GLU A 203 29.03 -35.95 -3.65
CA GLU A 203 28.94 -35.69 -5.11
C GLU A 203 28.31 -34.34 -5.54
N THR A 204 28.20 -33.33 -4.67
CA THR A 204 27.55 -32.05 -5.08
C THR A 204 28.56 -30.94 -5.36
N THR A 205 28.64 -30.49 -6.62
CA THR A 205 29.34 -29.25 -7.02
C THR A 205 28.33 -28.11 -7.12
N ILE A 206 28.61 -26.96 -6.50
CA ILE A 206 27.76 -25.76 -6.55
C ILE A 206 28.40 -24.75 -7.51
N GLU A 207 27.75 -24.52 -8.65
CA GLU A 207 28.00 -23.33 -9.49
C GLU A 207 26.94 -22.28 -9.19
N VAL A 208 27.37 -21.06 -8.84
CA VAL A 208 26.49 -19.91 -8.60
C VAL A 208 26.61 -18.96 -9.79
N GLU A 209 25.65 -18.99 -10.70
CA GLU A 209 25.45 -17.89 -11.66
C GLU A 209 24.67 -16.75 -11.01
N ARG A 210 25.25 -15.55 -11.00
CA ARG A 210 24.59 -14.31 -10.58
C ARG A 210 23.65 -13.82 -11.69
N GLY A 211 22.35 -13.87 -11.45
CA GLY A 211 21.33 -13.14 -12.22
C GLY A 211 20.16 -12.80 -11.32
N GLY A 212 19.94 -11.52 -11.04
CA GLY A 212 18.95 -11.05 -10.08
C GLY A 212 17.50 -11.21 -10.54
N THR A 213 16.58 -11.15 -9.57
CA THR A 213 15.14 -11.02 -9.82
C THR A 213 14.50 -10.04 -8.85
N TYR A 214 13.88 -9.02 -9.41
CA TYR A 214 12.84 -8.21 -8.78
C TYR A 214 11.65 -9.10 -8.41
N VAL A 215 11.07 -8.90 -7.23
CA VAL A 215 9.72 -9.37 -6.90
C VAL A 215 8.97 -8.25 -6.19
N SER A 216 7.89 -7.80 -6.83
CA SER A 216 6.87 -6.91 -6.29
C SER A 216 5.76 -7.76 -5.67
N GLY A 217 5.38 -7.42 -4.43
CA GLY A 217 4.09 -7.72 -3.84
C GLY A 217 3.74 -9.19 -3.59
N ASP A 218 3.93 -9.66 -2.35
CA ASP A 218 2.84 -10.32 -1.62
C ASP A 218 3.18 -10.52 -0.13
N GLN A 219 2.12 -10.43 0.69
CA GLN A 219 1.99 -10.95 2.06
C GLN A 219 3.14 -10.72 3.05
N PHE A 220 2.97 -9.71 3.91
CA PHE A 220 3.77 -9.54 5.12
C PHE A 220 3.43 -10.62 6.17
N SER A 221 4.02 -11.80 5.99
CA SER A 221 4.70 -12.49 7.08
C SER A 221 6.19 -12.44 6.76
N GLY A 222 6.73 -11.23 6.72
CA GLY A 222 8.14 -11.00 6.40
C GLY A 222 9.00 -11.50 7.54
N ASP A 223 9.94 -12.39 7.22
CA ASP A 223 11.05 -12.75 8.09
C ASP A 223 11.66 -11.43 8.62
N PHE A 224 11.70 -11.25 9.94
CA PHE A 224 12.21 -10.02 10.57
C PHE A 224 13.63 -9.66 10.09
N ARG A 225 14.35 -10.65 9.54
CA ARG A 225 15.63 -10.49 8.86
C ARG A 225 15.53 -9.64 7.60
N ASP A 226 14.47 -9.76 6.82
CA ASP A 226 14.25 -8.97 5.59
C ASP A 226 14.00 -7.49 5.89
N ALA A 227 13.24 -7.20 6.96
CA ALA A 227 13.02 -5.82 7.41
C ALA A 227 14.34 -5.16 7.86
N ILE A 228 15.18 -5.89 8.61
CA ILE A 228 16.50 -5.40 9.04
C ILE A 228 17.44 -5.20 7.84
N VAL A 229 17.43 -6.11 6.85
CA VAL A 229 18.21 -5.98 5.61
C VAL A 229 17.74 -4.77 4.79
N ASN A 230 16.43 -4.53 4.71
CA ASN A 230 15.84 -3.39 4.00
C ASN A 230 16.17 -2.04 4.68
N ILE A 231 16.14 -1.98 6.03
CA ILE A 231 16.53 -0.78 6.79
C ILE A 231 17.98 -0.39 6.50
N LYS A 232 18.90 -1.37 6.47
CA LYS A 232 20.32 -1.10 6.16
C LYS A 232 20.49 -0.53 4.76
N SER A 233 19.89 -1.17 3.76
CA SER A 233 19.95 -0.73 2.37
C SER A 233 19.39 0.69 2.19
N GLN A 234 18.26 1.00 2.84
CA GLN A 234 17.66 2.33 2.77
C GLN A 234 18.58 3.41 3.34
N LEU A 235 19.18 3.19 4.52
CA LEU A 235 20.04 4.19 5.15
C LEU A 235 21.42 4.31 4.48
N ASP A 236 21.91 3.24 3.86
CA ASP A 236 23.11 3.29 3.02
C ASP A 236 22.86 4.12 1.76
N HIS A 237 21.69 3.94 1.12
CA HIS A 237 21.27 4.81 0.01
C HIS A 237 21.14 6.27 0.47
N VAL A 238 20.53 6.53 1.63
CA VAL A 238 20.46 7.89 2.18
C VAL A 238 21.86 8.49 2.32
N THR A 239 22.80 7.73 2.87
CA THR A 239 24.19 8.20 3.07
C THR A 239 24.84 8.58 1.74
N GLN A 240 24.69 7.73 0.71
CA GLN A 240 25.18 8.01 -0.65
C GLN A 240 24.50 9.23 -1.28
N THR A 241 23.19 9.40 -1.10
CA THR A 241 22.48 10.58 -1.59
C THR A 241 22.98 11.86 -0.93
N VAL A 242 23.26 11.83 0.38
CA VAL A 242 23.76 13.01 1.11
C VAL A 242 25.13 13.47 0.61
N GLU A 243 26.02 12.56 0.23
CA GLU A 243 27.35 12.88 -0.31
C GLU A 243 27.27 13.76 -1.57
N VAL A 244 26.30 13.45 -2.45
CA VAL A 244 26.13 14.13 -3.74
C VAL A 244 25.21 15.36 -3.70
N LEU A 245 24.64 15.71 -2.54
CA LEU A 245 23.71 16.85 -2.42
C LEU A 245 24.37 18.16 -2.92
N PRO A 246 23.82 18.84 -3.94
CA PRO A 246 24.49 19.96 -4.59
C PRO A 246 24.58 21.20 -3.68
N ASN A 247 23.61 21.36 -2.79
CA ASN A 247 23.41 22.61 -2.09
C ASN A 247 23.98 22.61 -0.66
N PHE A 248 24.34 21.45 -0.06
CA PHE A 248 24.91 21.37 1.30
C PHE A 248 26.41 21.70 1.31
N ASP A 249 26.85 22.44 2.33
CA ASP A 249 28.28 22.60 2.63
C ASP A 249 28.88 21.28 3.17
N GLN A 250 30.21 21.14 3.06
CA GLN A 250 30.89 19.90 3.45
C GLN A 250 30.64 19.52 4.91
N ALA A 251 30.63 20.52 5.82
CA ALA A 251 30.34 20.31 7.23
C ALA A 251 28.89 19.85 7.46
N GLY A 252 27.92 20.43 6.77
CA GLY A 252 26.52 20.03 6.84
C GLY A 252 26.27 18.62 6.31
N LYS A 253 26.96 18.21 5.24
CA LYS A 253 26.90 16.82 4.73
C LYS A 253 27.44 15.83 5.75
N GLU A 254 28.62 16.11 6.30
CA GLU A 254 29.26 15.25 7.31
C GLU A 254 28.39 15.09 8.57
N ASP A 255 27.76 16.18 9.03
CA ASP A 255 26.84 16.14 10.16
C ASP A 255 25.59 15.30 9.88
N LEU A 256 25.01 15.42 8.69
CA LEU A 256 23.84 14.65 8.30
C LEU A 256 24.17 13.16 8.15
N ILE A 257 25.29 12.83 7.50
CA ILE A 257 25.81 11.46 7.39
C ILE A 257 26.03 10.86 8.79
N ARG A 258 26.63 11.62 9.71
CA ARG A 258 26.85 11.19 11.09
C ARG A 258 25.53 10.90 11.81
N LEU A 259 24.50 11.72 11.61
CA LEU A 259 23.19 11.50 12.21
C LEU A 259 22.47 10.28 11.63
N VAL A 260 22.52 10.10 10.31
CA VAL A 260 21.96 8.93 9.62
C VAL A 260 22.68 7.64 10.05
N GLY A 261 24.00 7.68 10.20
CA GLY A 261 24.78 6.56 10.71
C GLY A 261 24.43 6.18 12.16
N LYS A 262 24.25 7.18 13.04
CA LYS A 262 23.74 6.95 14.41
C LYS A 262 22.35 6.33 14.39
N LEU A 263 21.46 6.81 13.53
CA LEU A 263 20.11 6.27 13.40
C LEU A 263 20.14 4.80 12.96
N LYS A 264 20.97 4.47 11.96
CA LYS A 264 21.17 3.08 11.49
C LYS A 264 21.54 2.15 12.64
N GLN A 265 22.54 2.52 13.44
CA GLN A 265 22.98 1.71 14.58
C GLN A 265 21.89 1.51 15.64
N GLN A 266 21.00 2.49 15.83
CA GLN A 266 19.87 2.35 16.76
C GLN A 266 18.78 1.46 16.17
N LEU A 267 18.43 1.63 14.89
CA LEU A 267 17.39 0.84 14.23
C LEU A 267 17.77 -0.64 14.09
N GLU A 268 19.05 -0.97 13.96
CA GLU A 268 19.55 -2.36 13.97
C GLU A 268 19.32 -3.09 15.32
N LYS A 269 19.14 -2.33 16.41
CA LYS A 269 18.92 -2.88 17.76
C LYS A 269 17.45 -2.90 18.17
N VAL A 270 16.55 -2.46 17.29
CA VAL A 270 15.11 -2.44 17.57
C VAL A 270 14.60 -3.89 17.67
N PRO A 271 13.80 -4.22 18.71
CA PRO A 271 13.20 -5.54 18.83
C PRO A 271 12.36 -5.92 17.60
N PRO A 272 12.29 -7.22 17.25
CA PRO A 272 11.51 -7.69 16.09
C PRO A 272 10.05 -7.22 16.10
N GLU A 273 9.43 -7.15 17.29
CA GLU A 273 8.05 -6.68 17.49
C GLU A 273 7.82 -5.24 17.03
N SER A 274 8.86 -4.42 16.98
CA SER A 274 8.83 -3.02 16.54
C SER A 274 9.56 -2.80 15.20
N ALA A 275 9.91 -3.87 14.48
CA ALA A 275 10.65 -3.79 13.22
C ALA A 275 9.90 -3.01 12.13
N GLN A 276 8.57 -3.11 12.09
CA GLN A 276 7.76 -2.33 11.15
C GLN A 276 7.83 -0.83 11.39
N ASP A 277 7.88 -0.40 12.66
CA ASP A 277 8.01 1.02 12.99
C ASP A 277 9.44 1.52 12.72
N ALA A 278 10.47 0.68 12.90
CA ALA A 278 11.84 0.96 12.48
C ALA A 278 11.94 1.17 10.96
N GLU A 279 11.26 0.33 10.17
CA GLU A 279 11.22 0.46 8.72
C GLU A 279 10.49 1.75 8.27
N LYS A 280 9.41 2.14 8.97
CA LYS A 280 8.75 3.43 8.70
C LYS A 280 9.71 4.59 8.92
N VAL A 281 10.51 4.57 9.99
CA VAL A 281 11.50 5.62 10.26
C VAL A 281 12.54 5.70 9.15
N SER A 282 13.11 4.58 8.71
CA SER A 282 14.11 4.59 7.62
C SER A 282 13.52 5.11 6.29
N LYS A 283 12.28 4.72 5.94
CA LYS A 283 11.59 5.23 4.75
C LYS A 283 11.36 6.74 4.80
N ARG A 284 10.98 7.28 5.96
CA ARG A 284 10.77 8.73 6.13
C ARG A 284 12.06 9.53 6.07
N VAL A 285 13.17 9.00 6.58
CA VAL A 285 14.49 9.63 6.42
C VAL A 285 14.91 9.65 4.95
N LYS A 286 14.70 8.55 4.21
CA LYS A 286 14.98 8.50 2.77
C LYS A 286 14.18 9.56 2.01
N ALA A 287 12.87 9.61 2.20
CA ALA A 287 12.01 10.59 1.55
C ALA A 287 12.44 12.03 1.87
N LEU A 288 12.83 12.30 3.12
CA LEU A 288 13.29 13.64 3.53
C LEU A 288 14.57 14.07 2.81
N VAL A 289 15.53 13.15 2.63
CA VAL A 289 16.79 13.46 1.94
C VAL A 289 16.60 13.56 0.42
N GLU A 290 15.74 12.71 -0.16
CA GLU A 290 15.39 12.80 -1.58
C GLU A 290 14.68 14.12 -1.92
N GLU A 291 13.77 14.58 -1.07
CA GLU A 291 13.07 15.87 -1.25
C GLU A 291 14.02 17.07 -1.23
N VAL A 292 15.15 16.97 -0.54
CA VAL A 292 16.16 18.03 -0.48
C VAL A 292 17.16 17.93 -1.65
N ASN A 293 17.20 16.78 -2.34
CA ASN A 293 18.06 16.53 -3.47
C ASN A 293 17.45 16.97 -4.82
N VAL A 294 16.20 17.42 -4.84
CA VAL A 294 15.56 17.96 -6.04
C VAL A 294 16.03 19.40 -6.31
N ASP A 295 15.99 19.82 -7.58
CA ASP A 295 16.52 21.13 -8.02
C ASP A 295 15.85 22.33 -7.29
N GLU A 296 14.55 22.22 -6.99
CA GLU A 296 13.78 23.20 -6.22
C GLU A 296 13.08 22.52 -5.04
N PRO A 297 13.73 22.42 -3.86
CA PRO A 297 13.16 21.74 -2.70
C PRO A 297 11.89 22.44 -2.18
N ASP A 298 10.78 21.70 -2.09
CA ASP A 298 9.53 22.23 -1.54
C ASP A 298 9.62 22.32 -0.01
N LYS A 299 9.76 23.55 0.49
CA LYS A 299 9.90 23.83 1.93
C LYS A 299 8.72 23.31 2.76
N GLU A 300 7.51 23.32 2.20
CA GLU A 300 6.31 22.84 2.88
C GLU A 300 6.35 21.30 2.95
N MET A 301 6.72 20.63 1.86
CA MET A 301 6.89 19.17 1.83
C MET A 301 7.99 18.66 2.76
N ILE A 302 9.11 19.40 2.89
CA ILE A 302 10.19 19.05 3.81
C ILE A 302 9.74 19.19 5.26
N LYS A 303 8.93 20.20 5.59
CA LYS A 303 8.31 20.35 6.92
C LYS A 303 7.35 19.20 7.22
N ILE A 304 6.43 18.90 6.30
CA ILE A 304 5.45 17.81 6.44
C ILE A 304 6.17 16.47 6.60
N THR A 305 7.16 16.19 5.74
CA THR A 305 7.95 14.96 5.79
C THR A 305 8.73 14.86 7.10
N GLY A 306 9.32 15.98 7.54
CA GLY A 306 10.01 16.06 8.83
C GLY A 306 9.11 15.82 10.05
N GLU A 307 7.89 16.34 10.05
CA GLU A 307 6.90 16.03 11.10
C GLU A 307 6.47 14.57 11.06
N SER A 308 6.28 14.01 9.87
CA SER A 308 5.93 12.59 9.70
C SER A 308 7.05 11.67 10.22
N LEU A 309 8.31 12.05 10.02
CA LEU A 309 9.48 11.35 10.54
C LEU A 309 9.50 11.39 12.07
N LYS A 310 9.26 12.55 12.67
CA LYS A 310 9.16 12.68 14.14
C LYS A 310 8.06 11.79 14.71
N ARG A 311 6.87 11.76 14.08
CA ARG A 311 5.75 10.90 14.50
C ARG A 311 6.11 9.41 14.38
N ALA A 312 6.75 8.99 13.28
CA ALA A 312 7.21 7.61 13.12
C ALA A 312 8.23 7.23 14.21
N ALA A 313 9.16 8.13 14.53
CA ALA A 313 10.14 7.91 15.59
C ALA A 313 9.52 7.95 17.00
N GLN A 314 8.41 8.66 17.19
CA GLN A 314 7.66 8.68 18.45
C GLN A 314 7.09 7.31 18.81
N ASN A 315 6.63 6.54 17.83
CA ASN A 315 6.12 5.18 18.04
C ASN A 315 7.21 4.24 18.60
N LEU A 316 8.48 4.51 18.27
CA LEU A 316 9.62 3.78 18.80
C LEU A 316 10.16 4.35 20.11
N ALA A 317 9.70 5.53 20.55
CA ALA A 317 10.28 6.20 21.72
C ALA A 317 10.10 5.40 23.01
N ALA A 318 9.05 4.57 23.11
CA ALA A 318 8.80 3.69 24.25
C ALA A 318 9.82 2.54 24.35
N VAL A 319 10.38 2.10 23.22
CA VAL A 319 11.26 0.92 23.13
C VAL A 319 12.72 1.32 22.88
N MET A 320 12.93 2.38 22.11
CA MET A 320 14.23 2.94 21.72
C MET A 320 14.19 4.48 21.76
N PRO A 321 14.25 5.11 22.94
CA PRO A 321 14.22 6.57 23.11
C PRO A 321 15.23 7.37 22.25
N PRO A 322 16.47 6.89 22.00
CA PRO A 322 17.43 7.62 21.18
C PRO A 322 16.98 7.86 19.74
N VAL A 323 16.09 7.02 19.19
CA VAL A 323 15.62 7.11 17.79
C VAL A 323 14.88 8.43 17.55
N LEU A 324 14.01 8.84 18.48
CA LEU A 324 13.28 10.10 18.40
C LEU A 324 14.21 11.32 18.46
N ALA A 325 15.21 11.28 19.34
CA ALA A 325 16.18 12.37 19.47
C ALA A 325 16.99 12.54 18.18
N ILE A 326 17.47 11.43 17.60
CA ILE A 326 18.25 11.45 16.35
C ILE A 326 17.37 11.91 15.18
N ALA A 327 16.15 11.38 15.05
CA ALA A 327 15.21 11.81 14.01
C ALA A 327 14.90 13.32 14.09
N THR A 328 14.72 13.85 15.31
CA THR A 328 14.50 15.29 15.52
C THR A 328 15.71 16.12 15.10
N GLN A 329 16.92 15.65 15.38
CA GLN A 329 18.16 16.31 14.94
C GLN A 329 18.31 16.31 13.42
N ILE A 330 18.01 15.19 12.75
CA ILE A 330 18.02 15.09 11.28
C ILE A 330 17.07 16.12 10.68
N VAL A 331 15.82 16.17 11.14
CA VAL A 331 14.82 17.13 10.63
C VAL A 331 15.26 18.57 10.86
N SER A 332 15.84 18.86 12.03
CA SER A 332 16.29 20.22 12.36
C SER A 332 17.47 20.65 11.49
N HIS A 333 18.37 19.72 11.18
CA HIS A 333 19.52 19.96 10.30
C HIS A 333 19.08 20.20 8.86
N VAL A 334 18.15 19.39 8.36
CA VAL A 334 17.55 19.55 7.03
C VAL A 334 16.72 20.83 6.91
N LEU A 335 15.97 21.23 7.94
CA LEU A 335 15.16 22.46 7.88
C LEU A 335 16.01 23.74 7.90
N LYS A 336 17.09 23.76 8.69
CA LYS A 336 18.05 24.89 8.70
C LYS A 336 18.65 25.16 7.32
N PHE A 337 18.76 24.10 6.53
CA PHE A 337 19.36 24.14 5.23
C PHE A 337 18.46 24.76 4.16
N VAL A 338 17.16 24.48 4.23
CA VAL A 338 16.18 24.97 3.25
C VAL A 338 15.79 26.43 3.52
N GLY A 339 16.09 26.97 4.71
CA GLY A 339 15.89 28.36 5.10
C GLY A 339 14.51 28.65 5.63
#